data_AF-A0A2G1VZ09-F1
#
_entry.id   AF-A0A2G1VZ09-F1
#
_cell.length_a   1.000
_cell.length_b   1.000
_cell.length_c   1.000
_cell.angle_alpha   90.00
_cell.angle_beta   90.00
_cell.angle_gamma   90.00
#
_symmetry.space_group_name_H-M   'P 1'
#
loop_
_entity.id
_entity.type
_entity.pdbx_description
1 polymer ?
#
loop_
_entity_poly.entity_id
_entity_poly.type
_entity_poly.pdbx_seq_one_letter_code
_entity_poly.pdbx_strand_id
1 'polypeptide(L)'
;MAGVAFLAIATGFAVQMHHSGRTFDRVSMDRLERQLAVENEAQRLSLIPYEDLAGVVEQRDPESDIQIQIDPFEAGSRDGLHLSIQTTVHSQPLQHHVWRMEPNE
;
A
#
# COMPACT_ATOMS: atom_id res chain seq x y z
N MET A 1 2.40 11.42 51.89
CA MET A 1 3.31 11.69 50.75
C MET A 1 3.39 10.54 49.75
N ALA A 2 3.20 9.26 50.14
CA ALA A 2 3.23 8.13 49.18
C ALA A 2 1.98 7.98 48.28
N GLY A 3 0.78 8.31 48.80
CA GLY A 3 -0.48 8.13 48.05
C GLY A 3 -0.65 9.05 46.83
N VAL A 4 -0.04 10.25 46.85
CA VAL A 4 -0.10 11.20 45.72
C VAL A 4 0.85 10.78 44.59
N ALA A 5 1.99 10.17 44.94
CA ALA A 5 2.96 9.66 43.96
C ALA A 5 2.42 8.44 43.19
N PHE A 6 1.71 7.53 43.86
CA PHE A 6 1.10 6.35 43.23
C PHE A 6 0.00 6.73 42.21
N LEU A 7 -0.82 7.74 42.55
CA LEU A 7 -1.90 8.22 41.68
C LEU A 7 -1.35 8.91 40.42
N ALA A 8 -0.25 9.67 40.54
CA ALA A 8 0.40 10.33 39.42
C ALA A 8 1.01 9.33 38.42
N ILE A 9 1.63 8.26 38.92
CA ILE A 9 2.21 7.19 38.08
C ILE A 9 1.12 6.43 37.32
N ALA A 10 0.03 6.04 38.00
CA ALA A 10 -1.08 5.34 37.36
C ALA A 10 -1.78 6.21 36.29
N THR A 11 -1.92 7.50 36.55
CA THR A 11 -2.49 8.46 35.58
C THR A 11 -1.56 8.62 34.37
N GLY A 12 -0.24 8.68 34.58
CA GLY A 12 0.75 8.73 33.50
C GLY A 12 0.69 7.50 32.60
N PHE A 13 0.64 6.29 33.18
CA PHE A 13 0.48 5.05 32.41
C PHE A 13 -0.86 4.99 31.66
N ALA A 14 -1.96 5.43 32.27
CA ALA A 14 -3.26 5.46 31.60
C ALA A 14 -3.29 6.47 30.43
N VAL A 15 -2.71 7.65 30.60
CA VAL A 15 -2.60 8.66 29.53
C VAL A 15 -1.68 8.17 28.41
N GLN A 16 -0.56 7.55 28.73
CA GLN A 16 0.35 6.98 27.74
C GLN A 16 -0.30 5.81 27.01
N MET A 17 -1.02 4.92 27.70
CA MET A 17 -1.74 3.81 27.09
C MET A 17 -2.88 4.30 26.17
N HIS A 18 -3.62 5.32 26.58
CA HIS A 18 -4.65 5.96 25.77
C HIS A 18 -4.09 6.69 24.54
N HIS A 19 -2.96 7.38 24.71
CA HIS A 19 -2.25 8.05 23.61
C HIS A 19 -1.67 7.02 22.63
N SER A 20 -1.13 5.92 23.15
CA SER A 20 -0.64 4.79 22.35
C SER A 20 -1.77 4.10 21.60
N GLY A 21 -2.95 3.91 22.22
CA GLY A 21 -4.14 3.37 21.56
C GLY A 21 -4.57 4.26 20.39
N ARG A 22 -4.70 5.57 20.62
CA ARG A 22 -5.05 6.53 19.55
C ARG A 22 -4.01 6.61 18.44
N THR A 23 -2.72 6.51 18.79
CA THR A 23 -1.64 6.49 17.80
C THR A 23 -1.67 5.20 16.99
N PHE A 24 -1.88 4.06 17.63
CA PHE A 24 -2.02 2.77 16.98
C PHE A 24 -3.23 2.71 16.03
N ASP A 25 -4.38 3.24 16.47
CA ASP A 25 -5.58 3.30 15.67
C ASP A 25 -5.36 4.15 14.40
N ARG A 26 -4.71 5.31 14.53
CA ARG A 26 -4.37 6.15 13.37
C ARG A 26 -3.42 5.44 12.40
N VAL A 27 -2.32 4.87 12.90
CA VAL A 27 -1.36 4.13 12.06
C VAL A 27 -2.05 2.96 11.33
N SER A 28 -2.95 2.26 12.02
CA SER A 28 -3.70 1.14 11.44
C SER A 28 -4.69 1.60 10.36
N MET A 29 -5.38 2.72 10.58
CA MET A 29 -6.28 3.31 9.59
C MET A 29 -5.52 3.84 8.38
N ASP A 30 -4.43 4.58 8.59
CA ASP A 30 -3.58 5.09 7.50
C ASP A 30 -3.05 3.94 6.65
N ARG A 31 -2.60 2.85 7.28
CA ARG A 31 -2.17 1.64 6.58
C ARG A 31 -3.29 0.99 5.79
N LEU A 32 -4.49 0.89 6.35
CA LEU A 32 -5.65 0.31 5.68
C LEU A 32 -6.08 1.14 4.47
N GLU A 33 -6.14 2.47 4.62
CA GLU A 33 -6.47 3.39 3.53
C GLU A 33 -5.49 3.24 2.36
N ARG A 34 -4.20 3.20 2.67
CA ARG A 34 -3.14 3.04 1.69
C ARG A 34 -3.17 1.66 1.02
N GLN A 35 -3.49 0.62 1.78
CA GLN A 35 -3.68 -0.73 1.22
C GLN A 35 -4.87 -0.76 0.25
N LEU A 36 -6.01 -0.16 0.61
CA LEU A 36 -7.17 -0.05 -0.27
C LEU A 36 -6.86 0.75 -1.53
N ALA A 37 -6.08 1.84 -1.42
CA ALA A 37 -5.66 2.62 -2.57
C ALA A 37 -4.81 1.80 -3.55
N VAL A 38 -3.88 0.98 -3.05
CA VAL A 38 -3.07 0.06 -3.87
C VAL A 38 -3.93 -1.02 -4.51
N GLU A 39 -4.86 -1.63 -3.77
CA GLU A 39 -5.75 -2.68 -4.29
C GLU A 39 -6.71 -2.13 -5.36
N ASN A 40 -7.27 -0.94 -5.14
CA ASN A 40 -8.12 -0.26 -6.12
C ASN A 40 -7.35 0.07 -7.41
N GLU A 41 -6.10 0.51 -7.28
CA GLU A 41 -5.24 0.75 -8.43
C GLU A 41 -4.95 -0.54 -9.19
N ALA A 42 -4.65 -1.64 -8.49
CA ALA A 42 -4.47 -2.95 -9.10
C ALA A 42 -5.72 -3.41 -9.87
N GLN A 43 -6.91 -3.21 -9.28
CA GLN A 43 -8.17 -3.52 -9.92
C GLN A 43 -8.44 -2.62 -11.13
N ARG A 44 -8.09 -1.34 -11.07
CA ARG A 44 -8.21 -0.44 -12.22
C ARG A 44 -7.35 -0.92 -13.38
N LEU A 45 -6.08 -1.23 -13.12
CA LEU A 45 -5.14 -1.70 -14.15
C LEU A 45 -5.54 -3.07 -14.73
N SER A 46 -6.20 -3.93 -13.96
CA SER A 46 -6.66 -5.24 -14.46
C SER A 46 -7.79 -5.11 -15.48
N LEU A 47 -8.53 -3.99 -15.48
CA LEU A 47 -9.60 -3.70 -16.44
C LEU A 47 -9.10 -3.09 -17.75
N ILE A 48 -7.85 -2.64 -17.80
CA ILE A 48 -7.25 -2.06 -19.00
C ILE A 48 -6.87 -3.18 -19.97
N PRO A 49 -7.07 -3.06 -21.29
CA PRO A 49 -6.54 -4.00 -22.27
C PRO A 49 -5.02 -4.19 -22.15
N TYR A 50 -4.51 -5.35 -22.57
CA TYR A 50 -3.08 -5.67 -22.38
C TYR A 50 -2.19 -4.72 -23.19
N GLU A 51 -2.61 -4.44 -24.43
CA GLU A 51 -1.99 -3.57 -25.41
C GLU A 51 -1.87 -2.11 -24.97
N ASP A 52 -2.82 -1.63 -24.17
CA ASP A 52 -2.88 -0.23 -23.71
C ASP A 52 -2.14 -0.01 -22.38
N LEU A 53 -1.79 -1.10 -21.69
CA LEU A 53 -1.41 -1.07 -20.29
C LEU A 53 -0.10 -0.30 -20.03
N ALA A 54 0.90 -0.48 -20.89
CA ALA A 54 2.16 0.24 -20.81
C ALA A 54 1.94 1.76 -20.99
N GLY A 55 1.16 2.15 -22.00
CA GLY A 55 0.88 3.55 -22.29
C GLY A 55 0.10 4.26 -21.17
N VAL A 56 -0.85 3.57 -20.53
CA VAL A 56 -1.60 4.15 -19.40
C VAL A 56 -0.71 4.35 -18.17
N VAL A 57 0.21 3.43 -17.91
CA VAL A 57 1.15 3.58 -16.78
C VAL A 57 2.17 4.70 -17.03
N GLU A 58 2.66 4.86 -18.27
CA GLU A 58 3.57 5.94 -18.64
C GLU A 58 2.94 7.34 -18.54
N GLN A 59 1.64 7.45 -18.83
CA GLN A 59 0.91 8.73 -18.75
C GLN A 59 0.53 9.12 -17.31
N ARG A 60 0.90 8.31 -16.32
CA ARG A 60 0.51 8.54 -14.93
C ARG A 60 1.24 9.73 -14.33
N ASP A 61 0.55 10.42 -13.44
CA ASP A 61 1.07 11.55 -12.69
C ASP A 61 2.31 11.14 -11.86
N PRO A 62 3.49 11.76 -12.10
CA PRO A 62 4.70 11.49 -11.33
C PRO A 62 4.59 11.91 -9.85
N GLU A 63 3.61 12.76 -9.49
CA GLU A 63 3.38 13.18 -8.10
C GLU A 63 2.51 12.18 -7.30
N SER A 64 2.07 11.09 -7.93
CA SER A 64 1.31 10.03 -7.25
C SER A 64 2.15 9.32 -6.17
N ASP A 65 1.63 9.27 -4.95
CA ASP A 65 2.19 8.48 -3.82
C ASP A 65 2.24 6.97 -4.08
N ILE A 66 1.54 6.49 -5.12
CA ILE A 66 1.59 5.11 -5.60
C ILE A 66 2.53 5.08 -6.80
N GLN A 67 3.55 4.23 -6.75
CA GLN A 67 4.44 3.94 -7.86
C GLN A 67 4.01 2.66 -8.55
N ILE A 68 4.04 2.63 -9.88
CA ILE A 68 3.79 1.43 -10.67
C ILE A 68 5.00 1.18 -11.54
N GLN A 69 5.51 -0.05 -11.52
CA GLN A 69 6.53 -0.54 -12.42
C GLN A 69 5.96 -1.68 -13.25
N ILE A 70 6.31 -1.71 -14.53
CA ILE A 70 5.98 -2.80 -15.45
C ILE A 70 7.28 -3.45 -15.88
N ASP A 71 7.40 -4.75 -15.62
CA ASP A 71 8.54 -5.56 -16.05
C ASP A 71 8.02 -6.68 -16.97
N PRO A 72 8.54 -6.82 -18.20
CA PRO A 72 8.16 -7.93 -19.07
C PRO A 72 8.76 -9.25 -18.56
N PHE A 73 8.05 -10.36 -18.76
CA PHE A 73 8.54 -11.71 -18.46
C PHE A 73 8.11 -12.71 -19.53
N GLU A 74 8.87 -13.80 -19.65
CA GLU A 74 8.56 -14.93 -20.51
C GLU A 74 8.16 -16.14 -19.64
N ALA A 75 7.08 -16.83 -19.99
CA ALA A 75 6.65 -18.06 -19.34
C ALA A 75 6.32 -19.14 -20.39
N GLY A 76 7.34 -19.93 -20.73
CA GLY A 76 7.24 -20.97 -21.76
C GLY A 76 7.31 -20.36 -23.16
N SER A 77 6.22 -20.42 -23.91
CA SER A 77 6.11 -19.83 -25.26
C SER A 77 5.21 -18.59 -25.28
N ARG A 78 5.00 -17.96 -24.12
CA ARG A 78 4.09 -16.83 -23.95
C ARG A 78 4.79 -15.74 -23.17
N ASP A 79 4.57 -14.51 -23.61
CA ASP A 79 5.06 -13.33 -22.93
C ASP A 79 4.00 -12.82 -21.96
N GLY A 80 4.43 -11.97 -21.05
CA GLY A 80 3.55 -11.31 -20.10
C GLY A 80 4.18 -10.11 -19.44
N LEU A 81 3.36 -9.41 -18.66
CA LEU A 81 3.73 -8.24 -17.90
C LEU A 81 3.54 -8.50 -16.41
N HIS A 82 4.58 -8.20 -15.64
CA HIS A 82 4.57 -8.11 -14.19
C HIS A 82 4.37 -6.65 -13.81
N LEU A 83 3.26 -6.35 -13.15
CA LEU A 83 3.01 -5.04 -12.58
C LEU A 83 3.34 -5.08 -11.09
N SER A 84 4.21 -4.19 -10.66
CA SER A 84 4.52 -3.93 -9.26
C SER A 84 3.92 -2.59 -8.86
N ILE A 85 2.93 -2.61 -7.97
CA ILE A 85 2.20 -1.43 -7.51
C ILE A 85 2.57 -1.23 -6.05
N GLN A 86 3.22 -0.11 -5.73
CA GLN A 86 3.79 0.11 -4.41
C GLN A 86 3.51 1.50 -3.85
N THR A 87 3.41 1.56 -2.53
CA THR A 87 3.41 2.82 -1.76
C THR A 87 4.16 2.61 -0.46
N THR A 88 4.48 3.68 0.26
CA THR A 88 5.18 3.60 1.56
C THR A 88 4.30 4.18 2.65
N VAL A 89 4.10 3.42 3.73
CA VAL A 89 3.37 3.87 4.92
C VAL A 89 4.29 3.79 6.12
N HIS A 90 4.61 4.93 6.73
CA HIS A 90 5.51 5.01 7.89
C HIS A 90 6.80 4.17 7.71
N SER A 91 7.45 4.31 6.55
CA SER A 91 8.67 3.58 6.14
C SER A 91 8.51 2.08 5.89
N GLN A 92 7.29 1.54 5.90
CA GLN A 92 6.99 0.17 5.47
C GLN A 92 6.45 0.20 4.03
N PRO A 93 7.06 -0.54 3.09
CA PRO A 93 6.51 -0.66 1.75
C PRO A 93 5.25 -1.52 1.80
N LEU A 94 4.19 -1.05 1.16
CA LEU A 94 3.03 -1.84 0.79
C LEU A 94 3.11 -2.09 -0.71
N GLN A 95 3.01 -3.35 -1.11
CA GLN A 95 3.18 -3.75 -2.50
C GLN A 95 2.10 -4.74 -2.90
N HIS A 96 1.61 -4.61 -4.12
CA HIS A 96 0.71 -5.53 -4.77
C HIS A 96 1.27 -5.91 -6.14
N HIS A 97 1.20 -7.20 -6.48
CA HIS A 97 1.71 -7.72 -7.74
C HIS A 97 0.57 -8.22 -8.60
N VAL A 98 0.56 -7.81 -9.86
CA VAL A 98 -0.36 -8.32 -10.88
C VAL A 98 0.45 -8.96 -12.00
N TRP A 99 0.06 -10.15 -12.40
CA TRP A 99 0.69 -10.87 -13.51
C TRP A 99 -0.33 -11.00 -14.63
N ARG A 100 0.05 -10.57 -15.82
CA ARG A 100 -0.82 -10.64 -17.00
C ARG A 100 -0.08 -11.32 -18.13
N MET A 101 -0.64 -12.42 -18.62
CA MET A 101 -0.16 -13.05 -19.84
C MET A 101 -0.66 -12.27 -21.04
N GLU A 102 0.14 -12.21 -22.10
CA GLU A 102 -0.32 -11.76 -23.41
C GLU A 102 -1.51 -12.62 -23.86
N PRO A 103 -2.63 -12.03 -24.31
CA PRO A 103 -3.75 -12.77 -24.85
C PRO A 103 -3.33 -13.64 -26.04
N ASN A 104 -3.87 -14.85 -26.13
CA ASN A 104 -3.73 -15.64 -27.35
C ASN A 104 -4.69 -15.05 -28.39
N GLU A 105 -4.21 -14.78 -29.60
CA GLU A 105 -5.07 -14.45 -30.76
C GLU A 105 -6.14 -15.52 -31.02
#